data_AF-A0A364K222-F1
#
_entry.id   AF-A0A364K222-F1
#
_cell.length_a   1.000
_cell.length_b   1.000
_cell.length_c   1.000
_cell.angle_alpha   90.00
_cell.angle_beta   90.00
_cell.angle_gamma   90.00
#
_symmetry.space_group_name_H-M   'P 1'
#
loop_
_entity.id
_entity.type
_entity.pdbx_description
1 polymer ?
#
loop_
_entity_poly.entity_id
_entity_poly.type
_entity_poly.pdbx_seq_one_letter_code
_entity_poly.pdbx_strand_id
1 'polypeptide(L)'
;MNYSFYCLLKSIGFDCHLIGCFINESDIDHMAIVVHLDDQLYYVDVGYGFYFLTKPLPIMDGMYSDQSGIYRVEKVEDYFVIRKQYRRKWIHKLSINLIPRDIRDFRQTYWEHINNGGYLSKRTIFSIYTLNGFIIFSDNSLTIYEGQQSFNYNLPLWRG
;
A
#
# COMPACT_ATOMS: atom_id res chain seq x y z
N MET A 1 -1.37 -6.44 -8.64
CA MET A 1 -0.50 -7.08 -7.64
C MET A 1 -1.33 -7.78 -6.55
N ASN A 2 -2.17 -7.05 -5.80
CA ASN A 2 -2.95 -7.64 -4.71
C ASN A 2 -3.91 -8.76 -5.13
N TYR A 3 -4.59 -8.66 -6.27
CA TYR A 3 -5.44 -9.76 -6.74
C TYR A 3 -4.68 -11.08 -6.97
N SER A 4 -3.49 -11.02 -7.57
CA SER A 4 -2.66 -12.22 -7.78
C SER A 4 -2.22 -12.84 -6.45
N PHE A 5 -1.87 -12.01 -5.47
CA PHE A 5 -1.50 -12.49 -4.13
C PHE A 5 -2.70 -13.05 -3.37
N TYR A 6 -3.88 -12.44 -3.50
CA TYR A 6 -5.14 -12.96 -2.99
C TYR A 6 -5.42 -14.36 -3.55
N CYS A 7 -5.30 -14.57 -4.87
CA CYS A 7 -5.48 -15.89 -5.48
C CYS A 7 -4.51 -16.93 -4.91
N LEU A 8 -3.24 -16.56 -4.67
CA LEU A 8 -2.27 -17.44 -4.03
C LEU A 8 -2.66 -17.78 -2.58
N LEU A 9 -3.04 -16.78 -1.78
CA LEU A 9 -3.47 -17.01 -0.39
C LEU A 9 -4.68 -17.95 -0.33
N LYS A 10 -5.67 -17.74 -1.20
CA LYS A 10 -6.83 -18.64 -1.31
C LYS A 10 -6.43 -20.05 -1.73
N SER A 11 -5.48 -20.20 -2.67
CA SER A 11 -5.08 -21.53 -3.17
C SER A 11 -4.31 -22.35 -2.14
N ILE A 12 -3.61 -21.69 -1.20
CA ILE A 12 -2.90 -22.35 -0.10
C ILE A 12 -3.72 -22.43 1.20
N GLY A 13 -5.01 -22.09 1.14
CA GLY A 13 -5.98 -22.37 2.21
C GLY A 13 -6.22 -21.27 3.23
N PHE A 14 -5.71 -20.05 3.02
CA PHE A 14 -6.04 -18.92 3.91
C PHE A 14 -7.50 -18.49 3.75
N ASP A 15 -8.13 -18.14 4.86
CA ASP A 15 -9.38 -17.39 4.84
C ASP A 15 -9.08 -15.89 4.65
N CYS A 16 -9.48 -15.36 3.51
CA CYS A 16 -9.24 -13.98 3.14
C CYS A 16 -10.25 -13.47 2.12
N HIS A 17 -10.37 -12.15 2.04
CA HIS A 17 -11.21 -11.44 1.08
C HIS A 17 -10.55 -10.13 0.64
N LEU A 18 -10.98 -9.61 -0.52
CA LEU A 18 -10.55 -8.31 -1.00
C LEU A 18 -11.35 -7.20 -0.32
N ILE A 19 -10.70 -6.06 -0.11
CA ILE A 19 -11.35 -4.83 0.37
C ILE A 19 -10.92 -3.64 -0.48
N GLY A 20 -11.75 -2.59 -0.47
CA GLY A 20 -11.40 -1.29 -1.01
C GLY A 20 -10.80 -0.37 0.06
N CYS A 21 -9.81 0.42 -0.31
CA CYS A 21 -9.17 1.41 0.56
C CYS A 21 -9.26 2.81 -0.05
N PHE A 22 -9.27 3.82 0.81
CA PHE A 22 -9.41 5.23 0.45
C PHE A 22 -8.13 5.98 0.78
N ILE A 23 -7.56 6.70 -0.18
CA ILE A 23 -6.38 7.55 0.06
C ILE A 23 -6.82 9.00 0.26
N ASN A 24 -7.76 9.51 -0.55
CA ASN A 24 -8.20 10.91 -0.51
C ASN A 24 -9.72 11.10 -0.30
N GLU A 25 -10.35 10.19 0.45
CA GLU A 25 -11.74 10.27 0.95
C GLU A 25 -12.90 10.07 -0.05
N SER A 26 -12.66 9.94 -1.36
CA SER A 26 -13.71 9.56 -2.32
C SER A 26 -13.30 8.37 -3.17
N ASP A 27 -14.10 7.31 -3.10
CA ASP A 27 -14.02 6.07 -3.87
C ASP A 27 -12.90 5.08 -3.55
N ILE A 28 -13.12 3.84 -4.02
CA ILE A 28 -12.16 2.72 -3.92
C ILE A 28 -10.94 3.09 -4.76
N ASP A 29 -9.96 3.76 -4.15
CA ASP A 29 -8.70 4.16 -4.79
C ASP A 29 -7.71 3.00 -4.88
N HIS A 30 -7.77 2.08 -3.92
CA HIS A 30 -6.79 1.02 -3.76
C HIS A 30 -7.43 -0.30 -3.34
N MET A 31 -6.83 -1.39 -3.79
CA MET A 31 -7.25 -2.75 -3.46
C MET A 31 -6.31 -3.33 -2.42
N ALA A 32 -6.82 -3.88 -1.33
CA ALA A 32 -6.02 -4.65 -0.37
C ALA A 32 -6.71 -5.98 -0.05
N ILE A 33 -6.08 -6.76 0.84
CA ILE A 33 -6.56 -8.06 1.28
C ILE A 33 -6.73 -8.01 2.80
N VAL A 34 -7.84 -8.56 3.29
CA VAL A 34 -8.00 -8.90 4.71
C VAL A 34 -7.82 -10.40 4.86
N VAL A 35 -6.90 -10.80 5.74
CA VAL A 35 -6.66 -12.20 6.11
C VAL A 35 -7.16 -12.43 7.52
N HIS A 36 -7.87 -13.54 7.73
CA HIS A 36 -8.38 -13.98 9.03
C HIS A 36 -7.43 -15.04 9.59
N LEU A 37 -6.84 -14.78 10.76
CA LEU A 37 -5.93 -15.68 11.46
C LEU A 37 -6.17 -15.58 12.96
N ASP A 38 -6.39 -16.70 13.64
CA ASP A 38 -6.54 -16.78 15.10
C ASP A 38 -7.50 -15.74 15.69
N ASP A 39 -8.71 -15.65 15.12
CA ASP A 39 -9.76 -14.67 15.48
C ASP A 39 -9.37 -13.19 15.31
N GLN A 40 -8.27 -12.92 14.60
CA GLN A 40 -7.76 -11.58 14.32
C GLN A 40 -7.74 -11.29 12.81
N LEU A 41 -8.07 -10.05 12.47
CA LEU A 41 -8.00 -9.55 11.10
C LEU A 41 -6.66 -8.87 10.85
N TYR A 42 -6.07 -9.16 9.68
CA TYR A 42 -4.83 -8.55 9.22
C TYR A 42 -5.03 -7.87 7.86
N TYR A 43 -4.60 -6.62 7.78
CA TYR A 43 -4.43 -5.90 6.53
C TYR A 43 -3.16 -6.39 5.84
N VAL A 44 -3.31 -6.85 4.61
CA VAL A 44 -2.25 -7.38 3.77
C VAL A 44 -2.27 -6.66 2.44
N ASP A 45 -1.10 -6.15 2.05
CA ASP A 45 -0.96 -5.35 0.86
C ASP A 45 0.45 -5.45 0.30
N VAL A 46 0.53 -6.00 -0.90
CA VAL A 46 1.75 -6.09 -1.68
C VAL A 46 1.72 -5.12 -2.87
N GLY A 47 0.70 -4.27 -2.98
CA GLY A 47 0.40 -3.44 -4.15
C GLY A 47 0.36 -1.92 -3.93
N TYR A 48 0.39 -1.43 -2.68
CA TYR A 48 0.38 0.02 -2.38
C TYR A 48 1.52 0.80 -3.03
N GLY A 49 2.66 0.13 -3.22
CA GLY A 49 3.88 0.73 -3.75
C GLY A 49 4.95 0.93 -2.67
N PHE A 50 5.73 1.99 -2.82
CA PHE A 50 6.96 2.19 -2.05
C PHE A 50 6.73 2.70 -0.63
N TYR A 51 7.68 2.36 0.25
CA TYR A 51 7.76 2.79 1.65
C TYR A 51 6.47 2.58 2.45
N PHE A 52 5.83 1.44 2.22
CA PHE A 52 4.68 1.00 2.97
C PHE A 52 4.99 -0.27 3.77
N LEU A 53 3.96 -0.89 4.33
CA LEU A 53 4.08 -2.04 5.23
C LEU A 53 4.77 -3.22 4.52
N THR A 54 5.76 -3.82 5.19
CA THR A 54 6.45 -5.04 4.71
C THR A 54 5.87 -6.32 5.31
N LYS A 55 4.97 -6.19 6.28
CA LYS A 55 4.35 -7.28 7.04
C LYS A 55 2.84 -7.08 7.15
N PRO A 56 2.06 -8.16 7.33
CA PRO A 56 0.66 -8.07 7.69
C PRO A 56 0.47 -7.17 8.92
N LEU A 57 -0.50 -6.25 8.85
CA LEU A 57 -0.79 -5.30 9.92
C LEU A 57 -2.10 -5.70 10.62
N PRO A 58 -2.09 -5.94 11.95
CA PRO A 58 -3.33 -6.17 12.68
C PRO A 58 -4.31 -5.00 12.51
N ILE A 59 -5.57 -5.31 12.20
CA ILE A 59 -6.65 -4.32 12.08
C ILE A 59 -7.32 -4.16 13.44
N MET A 60 -6.66 -3.43 14.32
CA MET A 60 -7.17 -3.03 15.63
C MET A 60 -6.49 -1.73 16.07
N ASP A 61 -7.07 -1.02 17.03
CA ASP A 61 -6.46 0.20 17.57
C ASP A 61 -5.06 -0.09 18.15
N GLY A 62 -4.05 0.66 17.71
CA GLY A 62 -2.70 0.44 18.18
C GLY A 62 -1.60 1.16 17.43
N MET A 63 -0.37 1.00 17.96
CA MET A 63 0.87 1.42 17.31
C MET A 63 1.67 0.20 16.87
N TYR A 64 2.12 0.21 15.62
CA TYR A 64 2.81 -0.91 14.99
C TYR A 64 4.13 -0.45 14.39
N SER A 65 5.19 -1.22 14.58
CA SER A 65 6.49 -0.96 13.99
C SER A 65 6.74 -1.90 12.83
N ASP A 66 7.18 -1.34 11.71
CA ASP A 66 7.58 -2.03 10.50
C ASP A 66 8.97 -1.52 10.07
N GLN A 67 9.66 -2.24 9.18
CA GLN A 67 10.94 -1.77 8.62
C GLN A 67 10.79 -0.41 7.94
N SER A 68 9.63 -0.13 7.35
CA SER A 68 9.33 1.15 6.72
C SER A 68 9.01 2.27 7.72
N GLY A 69 8.77 1.99 9.00
CA GLY A 69 8.53 3.00 10.05
C GLY A 69 7.45 2.62 11.05
N ILE A 70 6.97 3.62 11.80
CA ILE A 70 5.94 3.46 12.82
C ILE A 70 4.59 3.86 12.25
N TYR A 71 3.60 3.01 12.46
CA TYR A 71 2.22 3.14 12.03
C TYR A 71 1.30 3.24 13.24
N ARG A 72 0.19 3.93 13.04
CA ARG A 72 -0.93 3.98 13.97
C ARG A 72 -2.19 3.57 13.23
N VAL A 73 -2.93 2.64 13.80
CA VAL A 73 -4.26 2.23 13.35
C VAL A 73 -5.26 2.79 14.36
N GLU A 74 -6.27 3.49 13.85
CA GLU A 74 -7.33 4.10 14.66
C GLU A 74 -8.69 3.73 14.06
N LYS A 75 -9.58 3.13 14.87
CA LYS A 75 -10.97 2.87 14.48
C LYS A 75 -11.76 4.18 14.53
N VAL A 76 -12.46 4.48 13.46
CA VAL A 76 -13.34 5.65 13.32
C VAL A 76 -14.68 5.14 12.80
N GLU A 77 -15.68 5.09 13.68
CA GLU A 77 -17.01 4.55 13.37
C GLU A 77 -16.90 3.12 12.77
N ASP A 78 -17.18 3.00 11.47
CA ASP A 78 -17.24 1.74 10.72
C ASP A 78 -15.99 1.48 9.86
N TYR A 79 -14.96 2.31 9.96
CA TYR A 79 -13.70 2.15 9.23
C TYR A 79 -12.48 2.30 10.13
N PHE A 80 -11.31 1.95 9.61
CA PHE A 80 -10.02 2.15 10.28
C PHE A 80 -9.17 3.11 9.47
N VAL A 81 -8.43 3.97 10.16
CA VAL A 81 -7.48 4.90 9.57
C VAL A 81 -6.07 4.46 9.91
N ILE A 82 -5.24 4.31 8.88
CA ILE A 82 -3.83 4.00 9.02
C ILE A 82 -3.03 5.28 8.79
N ARG A 83 -2.26 5.68 9.79
CA ARG A 83 -1.35 6.82 9.74
C ARG A 83 0.09 6.35 9.91
N LYS A 84 1.04 7.00 9.23
CA LYS A 84 2.47 6.77 9.40
C LYS A 84 3.12 7.95 10.10
N GLN A 85 4.02 7.69 11.04
CA GLN A 85 4.77 8.74 11.71
C GLN A 85 5.86 9.29 10.79
N TYR A 86 5.90 10.62 10.63
CA TYR A 86 6.96 11.34 9.93
C TYR A 86 7.30 12.63 10.69
N ARG A 87 8.56 12.79 11.11
CA ARG A 87 9.03 13.98 11.86
C ARG A 87 8.08 14.41 12.99
N ARG A 88 7.65 13.45 13.82
CA ARG A 88 6.69 13.62 14.94
C ARG A 88 5.25 13.97 14.54
N LYS A 89 4.92 14.01 13.26
CA LYS A 89 3.54 14.16 12.75
C LYS A 89 2.99 12.81 12.30
N TRP A 90 1.69 12.63 12.44
CA TRP A 90 0.97 11.48 11.88
C TRP A 90 0.41 11.87 10.53
N ILE A 91 0.88 11.21 9.48
CA ILE A 91 0.45 11.46 8.11
C ILE A 91 -0.54 10.36 7.74
N HIS A 92 -1.73 10.75 7.31
CA HIS A 92 -2.71 9.81 6.75
C HIS A 92 -2.10 9.05 5.57
N LYS A 93 -2.34 7.74 5.52
CA LYS A 93 -1.89 6.89 4.42
C LYS A 93 -3.04 6.24 3.70
N LEU A 94 -3.99 5.68 4.46
CA LEU A 94 -5.20 5.12 3.91
C LEU A 94 -6.25 4.92 4.99
N SER A 95 -7.50 4.87 4.56
CA SER A 95 -8.62 4.39 5.35
C SER A 95 -9.11 3.06 4.76
N ILE A 96 -9.48 2.11 5.62
CA ILE A 96 -10.06 0.83 5.22
C ILE A 96 -11.44 0.63 5.84
N ASN A 97 -12.40 0.18 5.04
CA ASN A 97 -13.56 -0.51 5.57
C ASN A 97 -13.38 -2.01 5.34
N LEU A 98 -14.03 -2.82 6.18
CA LEU A 98 -13.92 -4.28 6.12
C LEU A 98 -14.98 -4.89 5.21
N ILE A 99 -15.55 -4.11 4.29
CA ILE A 99 -16.61 -4.58 3.43
C ILE A 99 -15.98 -5.44 2.32
N PRO A 100 -16.34 -6.73 2.20
CA PRO A 100 -15.80 -7.57 1.15
C PRO A 100 -16.13 -7.03 -0.24
N ARG A 101 -15.17 -7.16 -1.15
CA ARG A 101 -15.28 -6.73 -2.55
C ARG A 101 -15.01 -7.87 -3.51
N ASP A 102 -15.70 -7.82 -4.64
CA ASP A 102 -15.37 -8.62 -5.81
C ASP A 102 -14.34 -7.87 -6.67
N ILE A 103 -13.49 -8.59 -7.41
CA ILE A 103 -12.54 -7.97 -8.34
C ILE A 103 -13.22 -7.03 -9.35
N ARG A 104 -14.48 -7.31 -9.71
CA ARG A 104 -15.30 -6.49 -10.61
C ARG A 104 -15.62 -5.10 -10.03
N ASP A 105 -15.63 -4.95 -8.70
CA ASP A 105 -15.91 -3.66 -8.04
C ASP A 105 -14.82 -2.62 -8.32
N PHE A 106 -13.60 -3.07 -8.64
CA PHE A 106 -12.44 -2.21 -8.93
C PHE A 106 -12.35 -1.79 -10.41
N ARG A 107 -13.31 -2.24 -11.24
CA ARG A 107 -13.27 -1.99 -12.68
C ARG A 107 -13.39 -0.50 -12.98
N GLN A 108 -14.23 0.23 -12.25
CA GLN A 108 -14.42 1.66 -12.44
C GLN A 108 -13.13 2.44 -12.13
N THR A 109 -12.52 2.18 -10.97
CA THR A 109 -11.24 2.78 -10.57
C THR A 109 -10.14 2.51 -11.61
N TYR A 110 -10.07 1.28 -12.13
CA TYR A 110 -9.14 0.94 -13.20
C TYR A 110 -9.34 1.83 -14.44
N TRP A 111 -10.59 1.99 -14.90
CA TRP A 111 -10.91 2.85 -16.05
C TRP A 111 -10.55 4.30 -15.79
N GLU A 112 -10.82 4.82 -14.60
CA GLU A 112 -10.46 6.18 -14.22
C GLU A 112 -8.95 6.40 -14.22
N HIS A 113 -8.18 5.43 -13.70
CA HIS A 113 -6.72 5.52 -13.71
C HIS A 113 -6.13 5.57 -15.13
N ILE A 114 -6.67 4.78 -16.06
CA ILE A 114 -6.17 4.76 -17.43
C ILE A 114 -6.67 5.95 -18.26
N ASN A 115 -7.90 6.43 -18.03
CA ASN A 115 -8.52 7.47 -18.86
C ASN A 115 -8.21 8.89 -18.38
N ASN A 116 -8.15 9.13 -17.06
CA ASN A 116 -7.99 10.48 -16.52
C ASN A 116 -6.52 10.94 -16.47
N GLY A 117 -5.59 10.12 -16.95
CA GLY A 117 -4.18 10.48 -16.92
C GLY A 117 -3.70 10.73 -15.48
N GLY A 118 -4.05 9.85 -14.54
CA GLY A 118 -3.68 9.97 -13.13
C GLY A 118 -2.16 10.00 -12.90
N TYR A 119 -1.72 10.32 -11.68
CA TYR A 119 -0.29 10.44 -11.33
C TYR A 119 0.58 9.27 -11.84
N LEU A 120 0.06 8.04 -11.72
CA LEU A 120 0.76 6.82 -12.13
C LEU A 120 0.83 6.62 -13.66
N SER A 121 -0.09 7.22 -14.43
CA SER A 121 -0.07 7.12 -15.90
C SER A 121 0.89 8.10 -16.58
N LYS A 122 1.37 9.11 -15.83
CA LYS A 122 2.22 10.19 -16.33
C LYS A 122 3.69 10.05 -15.93
N ARG A 123 4.04 9.04 -15.14
CA ARG A 123 5.37 8.85 -14.56
C ARG A 123 5.83 7.41 -14.70
N THR A 124 7.13 7.24 -14.87
CA THR A 124 7.76 5.92 -14.77
C THR A 124 8.16 5.68 -13.34
N ILE A 125 7.52 4.73 -12.65
CA ILE A 125 7.84 4.42 -11.25
C ILE A 125 8.09 2.92 -11.11
N PHE A 126 9.27 2.57 -10.59
CA PHE A 126 9.61 1.21 -10.17
C PHE A 126 10.07 1.23 -8.72
N SER A 127 9.73 0.18 -7.98
CA SER A 127 10.22 0.01 -6.61
C SER A 127 10.53 -1.43 -6.30
N ILE A 128 11.64 -1.66 -5.60
CA ILE A 128 12.07 -2.99 -5.15
C ILE A 128 12.46 -2.89 -3.68
N TYR A 129 11.91 -3.78 -2.86
CA TYR A 129 12.36 -3.95 -1.47
C TYR A 129 13.69 -4.72 -1.45
N THR A 130 14.61 -4.27 -0.60
CA THR A 130 15.88 -4.95 -0.31
C THR A 130 15.85 -5.45 1.13
N LEU A 131 16.85 -6.25 1.53
CA LEU A 131 16.93 -6.74 2.91
C LEU A 131 16.92 -5.61 3.95
N ASN A 132 17.56 -4.47 3.63
CA ASN A 132 17.77 -3.36 4.56
C ASN A 132 17.02 -2.08 4.18
N GLY A 133 16.13 -2.13 3.20
CA GLY A 133 15.32 -0.98 2.80
C GLY A 133 14.64 -1.17 1.45
N PHE A 134 14.76 -0.20 0.56
CA PHE A 134 14.09 -0.24 -0.74
C PHE A 134 14.71 0.76 -1.71
N ILE A 135 14.58 0.45 -2.99
CA ILE A 135 15.03 1.27 -4.10
C ILE A 135 13.79 1.76 -4.84
N ILE A 136 13.74 3.06 -5.13
CA ILE A 136 12.72 3.69 -5.97
C ILE A 136 13.40 4.30 -7.17
N PHE A 137 12.92 3.97 -8.36
CA PHE A 137 13.20 4.71 -9.56
C PHE A 137 11.93 5.50 -9.93
N SER A 138 12.03 6.82 -10.02
CA SER A 138 10.95 7.69 -10.49
C SER A 138 11.48 8.59 -11.58
N ASP A 139 11.02 8.37 -12.81
CA ASP A 139 11.41 9.09 -14.03
C ASP A 139 12.94 9.08 -14.26
N ASN A 140 13.64 10.08 -13.72
CA ASN A 140 15.08 10.25 -13.83
C ASN A 140 15.79 10.24 -12.48
N SER A 141 15.08 9.91 -11.41
CA SER A 141 15.63 9.87 -10.06
C SER A 141 15.67 8.44 -9.55
N LEU A 142 16.83 8.03 -9.05
CA LEU A 142 17.00 6.82 -8.26
C LEU A 142 17.17 7.21 -6.80
N THR A 143 16.25 6.78 -5.95
CA THR A 143 16.34 6.94 -4.50
C THR A 143 16.54 5.59 -3.83
N ILE A 144 17.60 5.46 -3.06
CA ILE A 144 17.92 4.26 -2.28
C ILE A 144 17.72 4.58 -0.81
N TYR A 145 16.95 3.75 -0.12
CA TYR A 145 16.82 3.78 1.33
C TYR A 145 17.52 2.58 1.94
N GLU A 146 18.41 2.82 2.89
CA GLU A 146 19.10 1.80 3.68
C GLU A 146 18.99 2.17 5.16
N GLY A 147 18.21 1.40 5.91
CA GLY A 147 17.86 1.72 7.29
C GLY A 147 17.20 3.10 7.40
N GLN A 148 17.88 4.04 8.06
CA GLN A 148 17.40 5.42 8.23
C GLN A 148 18.01 6.42 7.24
N GLN A 149 18.91 5.97 6.36
CA GLN A 149 19.58 6.84 5.40
C GLN A 149 18.86 6.80 4.05
N SER A 150 18.91 7.91 3.33
CA SER A 150 18.43 8.00 1.95
C SER A 150 19.48 8.62 1.05
N PHE A 151 19.68 8.00 -0.11
CA PHE A 151 20.62 8.42 -1.15
C PHE A 151 19.81 8.73 -2.40
N ASN A 152 20.02 9.92 -2.99
CA ASN A 152 19.30 10.36 -4.18
C ASN A 152 20.30 10.59 -5.31
N TYR A 153 20.02 9.98 -6.47
CA TYR A 153 20.83 10.09 -7.67
C TYR A 153 19.95 10.57 -8.81
N ASN A 154 20.35 11.67 -9.47
CA ASN A 154 19.75 12.10 -10.72
C ASN A 154 20.46 11.37 -11.86
N LEU A 155 19.70 10.62 -12.65
CA LEU A 155 20.17 9.88 -13.79
C LEU A 155 20.01 10.72 -15.06
N PRO A 156 21.04 10.80 -15.91
CA PRO A 156 20.97 11.56 -17.14
C PRO A 156 19.84 11.00 -18.02
N LEU A 157 19.08 11.90 -18.65
CA LEU A 157 18.13 11.51 -19.68
C LEU A 157 18.91 10.84 -20.82
N TRP A 158 18.70 9.54 -21.01
CA TRP A 158 19.21 8.87 -22.20
C TRP A 158 18.46 9.40 -23.41
N ARG A 159 19.08 10.32 -24.15
CA ARG A 159 18.62 10.74 -25.47
C ARG A 159 19.18 9.74 -26.47
N GLY A 160 18.36 8.74 -26.81
CA GLY A 160 18.61 7.85 -27.94
C GLY A 160 18.49 8.56 -29.27
#